data_AF-A0A521WPK2-F1
#
_entry.id   AF-A0A521WPK2-F1
#
_cell.length_a   1.000
_cell.length_b   1.000
_cell.length_c   1.000
_cell.angle_alpha   90.00
_cell.angle_beta   90.00
_cell.angle_gamma   90.00
#
_symmetry.space_group_name_H-M   'P 1'
#
loop_
_entity.id
_entity.type
_entity.pdbx_description
1 polymer ?
#
loop_
_entity_poly.entity_id
_entity_poly.type
_entity_poly.pdbx_seq_one_letter_code
_entity_poly.pdbx_strand_id
1 'polypeptide(L)'
;MESPLEKNPYLHVGRASDLTGKNRTLYRIFEILPGLLSFGTLLGLVALSFFAPALAAYFTILFSGYWVFKTIFLSVHLWHNFKRLRHNMELDWQARLVNLKYQDILHLVIFPFANEPYEVLAESISALQKSHFPKEQIAIVIASEERAGEEAQNTALRLQEEFKDQFADIIITVHPPSAPGELPGKGSNIAYAAKEAKERILDAKGISYEKTLVSAFDVDTVIYPDYFACLTWYFLTEDDALHASFQPVPLYNNNI
;
A
#
# COMPACT_ATOMS: atom_id res chain seq x y z
N MET A 1 14.02 24.33 1.24
CA MET A 1 14.91 23.88 2.34
C MET A 1 14.80 22.37 2.35
N GLU A 2 15.78 21.66 1.80
CA GLU A 2 15.76 20.18 1.72
C GLU A 2 15.63 19.57 3.13
N SER A 3 14.81 18.53 3.24
CA SER A 3 14.46 17.93 4.54
C SER A 3 15.66 17.17 5.11
N PRO A 4 15.83 17.09 6.44
CA PRO A 4 16.90 16.30 7.06
C PRO A 4 16.94 14.82 6.63
N LEU A 5 15.80 14.27 6.18
CA LEU A 5 15.70 12.90 5.68
C LEU A 5 16.36 12.70 4.32
N GLU A 6 16.38 13.72 3.45
CA GLU A 6 17.04 13.65 2.13
C GLU A 6 18.58 13.53 2.24
N LYS A 7 19.14 13.82 3.42
CA LYS A 7 20.59 13.79 3.67
C LYS A 7 21.13 12.43 4.13
N ASN A 8 20.28 11.43 4.36
CA ASN A 8 20.78 10.13 4.82
C ASN A 8 21.13 9.22 3.62
N PRO A 9 22.43 9.01 3.32
CA PRO A 9 22.84 8.25 2.15
C PRO A 9 22.41 6.78 2.19
N TYR A 10 22.07 6.25 3.37
CA TYR A 10 21.59 4.87 3.52
C TYR A 10 20.15 4.66 3.06
N LEU A 11 19.33 5.73 2.98
CA LEU A 11 17.94 5.62 2.52
C LEU A 11 17.81 5.38 1.01
N HIS A 12 18.90 5.56 0.26
CA HIS A 12 18.93 5.43 -1.20
C HIS A 12 19.71 4.19 -1.69
N VAL A 13 20.10 3.29 -0.78
CA VAL A 13 20.86 2.06 -1.11
C VAL A 13 19.87 0.92 -1.42
N GLY A 14 19.83 0.48 -2.67
CA GLY A 14 18.98 -0.65 -3.08
C GLY A 14 19.75 -1.92 -3.40
N ARG A 15 21.04 -1.81 -3.78
CA ARG A 15 21.87 -2.91 -4.25
C ARG A 15 23.28 -2.81 -3.69
N ALA A 16 23.98 -3.95 -3.65
CA ALA A 16 25.39 -3.93 -3.27
C ALA A 16 26.28 -3.05 -4.17
N SER A 17 25.87 -2.80 -5.42
CA SER A 17 26.59 -1.88 -6.33
C SER A 17 26.65 -0.44 -5.83
N ASP A 18 25.71 -0.06 -4.99
CA ASP A 18 25.53 1.32 -4.53
C ASP A 18 26.45 1.61 -3.32
N LEU A 19 27.12 0.58 -2.80
CA LEU A 19 28.05 0.63 -1.68
C LEU A 19 29.49 0.39 -2.13
N THR A 20 30.44 0.84 -1.32
CA THR A 20 31.88 0.60 -1.54
C THR A 20 32.53 -0.10 -0.34
N GLY A 21 33.69 -0.73 -0.59
CA GLY A 21 34.50 -1.36 0.46
C GLY A 21 33.79 -2.46 1.24
N LYS A 22 33.92 -2.43 2.58
CA LYS A 22 33.38 -3.45 3.48
C LYS A 22 31.85 -3.54 3.46
N ASN A 23 31.17 -2.40 3.32
CA ASN A 23 29.71 -2.34 3.30
C ASN A 23 29.13 -3.09 2.10
N ARG A 24 29.78 -2.99 0.93
CA ARG A 24 29.40 -3.77 -0.27
C ARG A 24 29.56 -5.26 -0.07
N THR A 25 30.68 -5.70 0.52
CA THR A 25 30.92 -7.13 0.76
C THR A 25 29.89 -7.69 1.73
N LEU A 26 29.61 -6.98 2.81
CA LEU A 26 28.59 -7.38 3.80
C LEU A 26 27.20 -7.46 3.16
N TYR A 27 26.81 -6.45 2.37
CA TYR A 27 25.53 -6.45 1.66
C TYR A 27 25.42 -7.64 0.70
N ARG A 28 26.47 -7.94 -0.08
CA ARG A 28 26.50 -9.12 -0.97
C ARG A 28 26.35 -10.45 -0.23
N ILE A 29 26.95 -10.59 0.94
CA ILE A 29 26.81 -11.81 1.74
C ILE A 29 25.34 -12.00 2.12
N PHE A 30 24.67 -10.94 2.56
CA PHE A 30 23.24 -10.99 2.88
C PHE A 30 22.36 -11.18 1.64
N GLU A 31 22.72 -10.66 0.46
CA GLU A 31 22.02 -10.94 -0.80
C GLU A 31 22.10 -12.43 -1.19
N ILE A 32 23.25 -13.08 -0.99
CA ILE A 32 23.47 -14.49 -1.36
C ILE A 32 22.85 -15.45 -0.35
N LEU A 33 22.84 -15.07 0.94
CA LEU A 33 22.48 -15.96 2.05
C LEU A 33 21.12 -16.66 1.88
N PRO A 34 20.01 -15.99 1.50
CA PRO A 34 18.71 -16.65 1.32
C PRO A 34 18.74 -17.74 0.24
N GLY A 35 19.37 -17.46 -0.90
CA GLY A 35 19.51 -18.41 -2.00
C GLY A 35 20.40 -19.59 -1.61
N LEU A 36 21.54 -19.32 -0.98
CA LEU A 36 22.46 -20.34 -0.50
C LEU A 36 21.80 -21.26 0.53
N LEU A 37 21.05 -20.71 1.49
CA LEU A 37 20.33 -21.50 2.48
C LEU A 37 19.21 -22.35 1.83
N SER A 38 18.49 -21.80 0.86
CA SER A 38 17.41 -22.50 0.17
C SER A 38 17.92 -23.67 -0.66
N PHE A 39 18.85 -23.42 -1.59
CA PHE A 39 19.45 -24.47 -2.42
C PHE A 39 20.32 -25.42 -1.61
N GLY A 40 21.03 -24.90 -0.60
CA GLY A 40 21.84 -25.70 0.32
C GLY A 40 21.00 -26.68 1.13
N THR A 41 19.80 -26.29 1.58
CA THR A 41 18.90 -27.22 2.29
C THR A 41 18.40 -28.32 1.37
N LEU A 42 17.98 -27.99 0.14
CA LEU A 42 17.48 -28.97 -0.83
C LEU A 42 18.56 -29.96 -1.26
N LEU A 43 19.71 -29.46 -1.75
CA LEU A 43 20.82 -30.29 -2.18
C LEU A 43 21.45 -31.04 -1.01
N GLY A 44 21.55 -30.38 0.15
CA GLY A 44 22.03 -30.96 1.39
C GLY A 44 21.19 -32.15 1.82
N LEU A 45 19.85 -32.05 1.75
CA LEU A 45 18.96 -33.16 2.08
C LEU A 45 19.12 -34.35 1.12
N VAL A 46 19.26 -34.09 -0.18
CA VAL A 46 19.52 -35.13 -1.17
C VAL A 46 20.85 -35.82 -0.86
N ALA A 47 21.93 -35.07 -0.65
CA ALA A 47 23.23 -35.64 -0.28
C ALA A 47 23.16 -36.44 1.04
N LEU A 48 22.53 -35.89 2.07
CA LEU A 48 22.31 -36.55 3.36
C LEU A 48 21.55 -37.87 3.20
N SER A 49 20.60 -37.97 2.27
CA SER A 49 19.86 -39.20 2.03
C SER A 49 20.73 -40.35 1.51
N PHE A 50 21.79 -40.03 0.74
CA PHE A 50 22.75 -41.02 0.25
C PHE A 50 23.82 -41.38 1.29
N PHE A 51 24.34 -40.39 2.02
CA PHE A 51 25.49 -40.60 2.92
C PHE A 51 25.08 -40.95 4.37
N ALA A 52 23.94 -40.48 4.84
CA ALA A 52 23.45 -40.68 6.21
C ALA A 52 21.91 -40.69 6.26
N PRO A 53 21.24 -41.74 5.73
CA PRO A 53 19.78 -41.78 5.57
C PRO A 53 19.01 -41.64 6.89
N ALA A 54 19.56 -42.12 8.01
CA ALA A 54 18.93 -41.95 9.32
C ALA A 54 18.87 -40.47 9.76
N LEU A 55 19.94 -39.70 9.53
CA LEU A 55 19.97 -38.27 9.83
C LEU A 55 19.02 -37.48 8.92
N ALA A 56 18.99 -37.84 7.63
CA ALA A 56 18.02 -37.27 6.68
C ALA A 56 16.58 -37.50 7.15
N ALA A 57 16.25 -38.70 7.61
CA ALA A 57 14.92 -39.02 8.12
C ALA A 57 14.54 -38.20 9.37
N TYR A 58 15.44 -38.07 10.35
CA TYR A 58 15.20 -37.23 11.53
C TYR A 58 14.99 -35.76 11.14
N PHE A 59 15.81 -35.23 10.24
CA PHE A 59 15.65 -33.87 9.73
C PHE A 59 14.30 -33.69 9.04
N THR A 60 13.90 -34.61 8.16
CA THR A 60 12.62 -34.57 7.47
C THR A 60 11.44 -34.58 8.44
N ILE A 61 11.46 -35.45 9.46
CA ILE A 61 10.39 -35.51 10.47
C ILE A 61 10.29 -34.19 11.23
N LEU A 62 11.41 -33.63 11.69
CA LEU A 62 11.43 -32.34 12.40
C LEU A 62 10.95 -31.19 11.51
N PHE A 63 11.41 -31.16 10.26
CA PHE A 63 11.03 -30.15 9.28
C PHE A 63 9.53 -30.23 8.97
N SER A 64 9.01 -31.43 8.68
CA SER A 64 7.58 -31.66 8.48
C SER A 64 6.77 -31.28 9.71
N GLY A 65 7.22 -31.66 10.92
CA GLY A 65 6.58 -31.29 12.18
C GLY A 65 6.50 -29.76 12.36
N TYR A 66 7.60 -29.04 12.13
CA TYR A 66 7.62 -27.58 12.14
C TYR A 66 6.60 -26.99 11.17
N TRP A 67 6.51 -27.51 9.94
CA TRP A 67 5.51 -27.06 8.98
C TRP A 67 4.08 -27.34 9.43
N VAL A 68 3.80 -28.50 10.03
CA VAL A 68 2.47 -28.78 10.61
C VAL A 68 2.13 -27.77 11.70
N PHE A 69 3.01 -27.52 12.66
CA PHE A 69 2.77 -26.53 13.72
C PHE A 69 2.60 -25.12 13.17
N LYS A 70 3.43 -24.71 12.20
CA LYS A 70 3.31 -23.41 11.53
C LYS A 70 1.97 -23.26 10.81
N THR A 71 1.52 -24.31 10.12
CA THR A 71 0.23 -24.33 9.44
C THR A 71 -0.92 -24.23 10.43
N ILE A 72 -0.92 -25.02 11.51
CA ILE A 72 -1.96 -24.94 12.55
C ILE A 72 -2.00 -23.54 13.16
N PHE A 73 -0.83 -22.97 13.51
CA PHE A 73 -0.72 -21.61 14.03
C PHE A 73 -1.34 -20.59 13.08
N LEU A 74 -0.97 -20.63 11.79
CA LEU A 74 -1.52 -19.75 10.76
C LEU A 74 -3.03 -19.92 10.60
N SER A 75 -3.53 -21.16 10.55
CA SER A 75 -4.96 -21.46 10.39
C SER A 75 -5.80 -20.91 11.54
N VAL A 76 -5.35 -21.05 12.79
CA VAL A 76 -6.05 -20.50 13.96
C VAL A 76 -6.11 -18.96 13.89
N HIS A 77 -5.00 -18.31 13.54
CA HIS A 77 -4.96 -16.86 13.39
C HIS A 77 -5.84 -16.37 12.25
N LEU A 78 -5.84 -17.06 11.11
CA LEU A 78 -6.67 -16.72 9.97
C LEU A 78 -8.15 -16.81 10.32
N TRP A 79 -8.57 -17.89 11.00
CA TRP A 79 -9.95 -18.06 11.44
C TRP A 79 -10.38 -16.97 12.44
N HIS A 80 -9.54 -16.67 13.42
CA HIS A 80 -9.82 -15.61 14.39
C HIS A 80 -9.95 -14.22 13.72
N ASN A 81 -9.00 -13.87 12.85
CA ASN A 81 -9.03 -12.60 12.12
C ASN A 81 -10.22 -12.51 11.15
N PHE A 82 -10.59 -13.61 10.50
CA PHE A 82 -11.76 -13.67 9.64
C PHE A 82 -13.06 -13.41 10.41
N LYS A 83 -13.20 -13.98 11.62
CA LYS A 83 -14.32 -13.67 12.51
C LYS A 83 -14.35 -12.19 12.90
N ARG A 84 -13.20 -11.60 13.22
CA ARG A 84 -13.08 -10.17 13.56
C ARG A 84 -13.44 -9.27 12.38
N LEU A 85 -12.98 -9.62 11.18
CA LEU A 85 -13.34 -8.92 9.95
C LEU A 85 -14.86 -8.98 9.72
N ARG A 86 -15.46 -10.16 9.78
CA ARG A 86 -16.92 -10.35 9.63
C ARG A 86 -17.71 -9.53 10.64
N HIS A 87 -17.30 -9.53 11.91
CA HIS A 87 -17.92 -8.70 12.93
C HIS A 87 -17.83 -7.20 12.58
N ASN A 88 -16.66 -6.71 12.17
CA ASN A 88 -16.46 -5.31 11.79
C ASN A 88 -17.27 -4.91 10.54
N MET A 89 -17.52 -5.84 9.62
CA MET A 89 -18.37 -5.61 8.45
C MET A 89 -19.87 -5.56 8.77
N GLU A 90 -20.27 -6.06 9.95
CA GLU A 90 -21.66 -6.02 10.43
C GLU A 90 -21.93 -4.79 11.31
N LEU A 91 -20.88 -4.03 11.68
CA LEU A 91 -21.02 -2.81 12.47
C LEU A 91 -21.52 -1.64 11.61
N ASP A 92 -22.45 -0.88 12.17
CA ASP A 92 -22.83 0.43 11.65
C ASP A 92 -21.75 1.46 12.03
N TRP A 93 -20.84 1.74 11.10
CA TRP A 93 -19.76 2.71 11.31
C TRP A 93 -20.27 4.15 11.34
N GLN A 94 -21.37 4.45 10.65
CA GLN A 94 -21.97 5.79 10.68
C GLN A 94 -22.50 6.11 12.08
N ALA A 95 -23.19 5.15 12.71
CA ALA A 95 -23.66 5.28 14.09
C ALA A 95 -22.51 5.54 15.09
N ARG A 96 -21.31 4.97 14.84
CA ARG A 96 -20.13 5.20 15.69
C ARG A 96 -19.52 6.58 15.51
N LEU A 97 -19.70 7.22 14.36
CA LEU A 97 -19.21 8.57 14.09
C LEU A 97 -20.12 9.67 14.64
N VAL A 98 -21.38 9.38 14.97
CA VAL A 98 -22.37 10.39 15.40
C VAL A 98 -21.88 11.28 16.55
N ASN A 99 -21.14 10.70 17.50
CA ASN A 99 -20.64 11.43 18.68
C ASN A 99 -19.22 12.02 18.49
N LEU A 100 -18.66 11.91 17.28
CA LEU A 100 -17.31 12.38 16.96
C LEU A 100 -17.39 13.56 15.97
N LYS A 101 -16.48 14.51 16.12
CA LYS A 101 -16.36 15.62 15.17
C LYS A 101 -15.49 15.19 13.98
N TYR A 102 -16.12 14.66 12.95
CA TYR A 102 -15.44 14.15 11.76
C TYR A 102 -15.62 15.01 10.50
N GLN A 103 -16.43 16.06 10.55
CA GLN A 103 -16.78 16.90 9.39
C GLN A 103 -15.59 17.67 8.81
N ASP A 104 -14.54 17.86 9.61
CA ASP A 104 -13.31 18.54 9.18
C ASP A 104 -12.26 17.58 8.60
N ILE A 105 -12.54 16.26 8.59
CA ILE A 105 -11.61 15.24 8.08
C ILE A 105 -11.70 15.16 6.56
N LEU A 106 -10.55 15.19 5.88
CA LEU A 106 -10.44 14.92 4.45
C LEU A 106 -9.79 13.54 4.23
N HIS A 107 -10.38 12.71 3.38
CA HIS A 107 -9.70 11.55 2.81
C HIS A 107 -9.09 11.91 1.47
N LEU A 108 -7.76 11.92 1.40
CA LEU A 108 -7.01 12.10 0.16
C LEU A 108 -6.65 10.73 -0.42
N VAL A 109 -7.30 10.35 -1.52
CA VAL A 109 -7.12 9.05 -2.17
C VAL A 109 -6.24 9.21 -3.41
N ILE A 110 -5.13 8.49 -3.47
CA ILE A 110 -4.18 8.52 -4.57
C ILE A 110 -4.27 7.20 -5.33
N PHE A 111 -4.60 7.28 -6.63
CA PHE A 111 -4.61 6.15 -7.56
C PHE A 111 -3.42 6.27 -8.53
N PRO A 112 -2.25 5.70 -8.22
CA PRO A 112 -1.18 5.51 -9.18
C PRO A 112 -1.57 4.47 -10.22
N PHE A 113 -1.41 4.79 -11.49
CA PHE A 113 -1.65 3.87 -12.61
C PHE A 113 -0.65 4.13 -13.73
N ALA A 114 -0.47 3.14 -14.60
CA ALA A 114 0.38 3.24 -15.78
C ALA A 114 -0.41 2.87 -17.03
N ASN A 115 -0.81 1.60 -17.16
CA ASN A 115 -1.36 1.05 -18.40
C ASN A 115 -2.72 0.35 -18.17
N GLU A 116 -3.31 0.55 -17.00
CA GLU A 116 -4.57 -0.08 -16.64
C GLU A 116 -5.73 0.57 -17.41
N PRO A 117 -6.70 -0.24 -17.84
CA PRO A 117 -7.79 0.24 -18.67
C PRO A 117 -8.73 1.15 -17.86
N TYR A 118 -9.39 2.06 -18.57
CA TYR A 118 -10.34 3.01 -18.00
C TYR A 118 -11.38 2.33 -17.09
N GLU A 119 -11.88 1.15 -17.47
CA GLU A 119 -12.91 0.43 -16.74
C GLU A 119 -12.49 0.07 -15.31
N VAL A 120 -11.22 -0.28 -15.10
CA VAL A 120 -10.68 -0.63 -13.77
C VAL A 120 -10.65 0.59 -12.87
N LEU A 121 -10.13 1.72 -13.36
CA LEU A 121 -10.13 2.98 -12.62
C LEU A 121 -11.55 3.47 -12.34
N ALA A 122 -12.42 3.39 -13.34
CA ALA A 122 -13.81 3.82 -13.23
C ALA A 122 -14.56 2.99 -12.18
N GLU A 123 -14.33 1.68 -12.10
CA GLU A 123 -14.92 0.81 -11.08
C GLU A 123 -14.46 1.20 -9.66
N SER A 124 -13.15 1.41 -9.48
CA SER A 124 -12.58 1.84 -8.19
C SER A 124 -13.08 3.21 -7.75
N ILE A 125 -13.14 4.21 -8.64
CA ILE A 125 -13.68 5.54 -8.33
C ILE A 125 -15.19 5.47 -8.07
N SER A 126 -15.93 4.66 -8.83
CA SER A 126 -17.36 4.40 -8.60
C SER A 126 -17.60 3.75 -7.24
N ALA A 127 -16.68 2.95 -6.72
CA ALA A 127 -16.77 2.40 -5.36
C ALA A 127 -16.69 3.52 -4.30
N LEU A 128 -15.85 4.54 -4.52
CA LEU A 128 -15.79 5.72 -3.66
C LEU A 128 -17.11 6.49 -3.69
N GLN A 129 -17.70 6.66 -4.87
CA GLN A 129 -19.03 7.29 -5.04
C GLN A 129 -20.12 6.53 -4.28
N LYS A 130 -20.08 5.19 -4.32
CA LYS A 130 -21.04 4.31 -3.63
C LYS A 130 -20.79 4.20 -2.12
N SER A 131 -19.68 4.73 -1.60
CA SER A 131 -19.42 4.72 -0.16
C SER A 131 -20.47 5.53 0.61
N HIS A 132 -20.69 5.19 1.87
CA HIS A 132 -21.63 5.93 2.73
C HIS A 132 -21.01 7.19 3.35
N PHE A 133 -19.73 7.46 3.10
CA PHE A 133 -19.04 8.65 3.60
C PHE A 133 -19.42 9.90 2.77
N PRO A 134 -19.41 11.11 3.35
CA PRO A 134 -19.64 12.35 2.60
C PRO A 134 -18.58 12.55 1.51
N LYS A 135 -19.02 12.78 0.27
CA LYS A 135 -18.10 12.81 -0.88
C LYS A 135 -17.36 14.16 -0.97
N GLU A 136 -17.96 15.19 -0.38
CA GLU A 136 -17.37 16.51 -0.15
C GLU A 136 -16.17 16.46 0.82
N GLN A 137 -15.95 15.31 1.47
CA GLN A 137 -14.80 15.04 2.33
C GLN A 137 -13.79 14.06 1.69
N ILE A 138 -13.95 13.72 0.41
CA ILE A 138 -13.04 12.82 -0.32
C ILE A 138 -12.42 13.60 -1.47
N ALA A 139 -11.09 13.67 -1.52
CA ALA A 139 -10.33 14.24 -2.63
C ALA A 139 -9.57 13.12 -3.34
N ILE A 140 -9.52 13.16 -4.67
CA ILE A 140 -8.93 12.11 -5.49
C ILE A 140 -7.75 12.65 -6.29
N VAL A 141 -6.68 11.88 -6.36
CA VAL A 141 -5.50 12.14 -7.19
C VAL A 141 -5.32 10.98 -8.15
N ILE A 142 -5.51 11.24 -9.44
CA ILE A 142 -5.29 10.26 -10.51
C ILE A 142 -3.86 10.48 -11.02
N ALA A 143 -2.96 9.55 -10.68
CA ALA A 143 -1.52 9.76 -10.81
C ALA A 143 -0.89 8.84 -11.86
N SER A 144 -0.51 9.38 -13.00
CA SER A 144 0.22 8.65 -14.04
C SER A 144 1.70 9.04 -14.06
N GLU A 145 2.55 8.19 -14.62
CA GLU A 145 3.92 8.58 -14.97
C GLU A 145 3.98 9.11 -16.42
N GLU A 146 4.88 10.04 -16.74
CA GLU A 146 5.00 10.58 -18.10
C GLU A 146 5.24 9.48 -19.15
N ARG A 147 5.97 8.43 -18.77
CA ARG A 147 6.24 7.24 -19.59
C ARG A 147 5.00 6.41 -19.95
N ALA A 148 3.88 6.60 -19.26
CA ALA A 148 2.60 5.94 -19.57
C ALA A 148 1.98 6.46 -20.88
N GLY A 149 2.42 7.62 -21.36
CA GLY A 149 2.03 8.16 -22.66
C GLY A 149 0.64 8.83 -22.67
N GLU A 150 0.22 9.25 -23.88
CA GLU A 150 -1.00 10.02 -24.09
C GLU A 150 -2.28 9.26 -23.74
N GLU A 151 -2.29 7.94 -23.91
CA GLU A 151 -3.47 7.10 -23.61
C GLU A 151 -3.85 7.13 -22.12
N ALA A 152 -2.85 7.07 -21.24
CA ALA A 152 -3.05 7.21 -19.80
C ALA A 152 -3.58 8.60 -19.44
N GLN A 153 -3.03 9.65 -20.06
CA GLN A 153 -3.49 11.03 -19.83
C GLN A 153 -4.93 11.23 -20.30
N ASN A 154 -5.29 10.71 -21.48
CA ASN A 154 -6.66 10.74 -21.98
C ASN A 154 -7.63 9.99 -21.06
N THR A 155 -7.19 8.85 -20.51
CA THR A 155 -7.96 8.09 -19.51
C THR A 155 -8.19 8.90 -18.24
N ALA A 156 -7.14 9.52 -17.70
CA ALA A 156 -7.24 10.36 -16.52
C ALA A 156 -8.16 11.58 -16.75
N LEU A 157 -8.05 12.25 -17.90
CA LEU A 157 -8.89 13.38 -18.27
C LEU A 157 -10.36 12.97 -18.38
N ARG A 158 -10.64 11.82 -19.02
CA ARG A 158 -11.99 11.27 -19.11
C ARG A 158 -12.59 11.00 -17.73
N LEU A 159 -11.82 10.37 -16.83
CA LEU A 159 -12.27 10.09 -15.46
C LEU A 159 -12.49 11.38 -14.66
N GLN A 160 -11.59 12.35 -14.78
CA GLN A 160 -11.77 13.64 -14.12
C GLN A 160 -13.06 14.31 -14.58
N GLU A 161 -13.30 14.40 -15.89
CA GLU A 161 -14.52 15.03 -16.42
C GLU A 161 -15.81 14.33 -15.98
N GLU A 162 -15.79 13.01 -15.87
CA GLU A 162 -16.96 12.21 -15.45
C GLU A 162 -17.28 12.35 -13.96
N PHE A 163 -16.26 12.48 -13.11
CA PHE A 163 -16.41 12.46 -11.65
C PHE A 163 -16.19 13.82 -10.95
N LYS A 164 -15.77 14.88 -11.68
CA LYS A 164 -15.35 16.17 -11.10
C LYS A 164 -16.31 16.78 -10.08
N ASP A 165 -17.63 16.71 -10.32
CA ASP A 165 -18.64 17.38 -9.51
C ASP A 165 -19.15 16.50 -8.35
N GLN A 166 -18.56 15.32 -8.16
CA GLN A 166 -19.03 14.33 -7.18
C GLN A 166 -18.21 14.33 -5.89
N PHE A 167 -16.99 14.86 -5.90
CA PHE A 167 -16.02 14.75 -4.82
C PHE A 167 -15.50 16.14 -4.41
N ALA A 168 -14.78 16.23 -3.28
CA ALA A 168 -14.20 17.48 -2.79
C ALA A 168 -13.20 18.12 -3.78
N ASP A 169 -12.43 17.27 -4.46
CA ASP A 169 -11.55 17.62 -5.56
C ASP A 169 -11.17 16.37 -6.35
N ILE A 170 -10.84 16.54 -7.63
CA ILE A 170 -10.17 15.53 -8.43
C ILE A 170 -9.06 16.23 -9.22
N ILE A 171 -7.82 15.85 -8.96
CA ILE A 171 -6.67 16.33 -9.73
C ILE A 171 -5.99 15.19 -10.49
N ILE A 172 -5.43 15.55 -11.63
CA ILE A 172 -4.53 14.69 -12.40
C ILE A 172 -3.10 15.15 -12.15
N THR A 173 -2.19 14.20 -11.94
CA THR A 173 -0.76 14.44 -11.80
C THR A 173 0.01 13.53 -12.74
N VAL A 174 1.03 14.09 -13.38
CA VAL A 174 1.95 13.34 -14.24
C VAL A 174 3.35 13.42 -13.62
N HIS A 175 3.86 12.30 -13.13
CA HIS A 175 5.22 12.23 -12.59
C HIS A 175 6.24 12.33 -13.74
N PRO A 176 7.11 13.35 -13.73
CA PRO A 176 8.11 13.53 -14.77
C PRO A 176 9.18 12.42 -14.72
N PRO A 177 9.97 12.23 -15.78
CA PRO A 177 11.13 11.35 -15.78
C PRO A 177 12.04 11.66 -14.58
N SER A 178 12.31 10.64 -13.78
CA SER A 178 13.06 10.75 -12.52
C SER A 178 14.39 11.48 -12.70
N ALA A 179 14.70 12.39 -11.78
CA ALA A 179 16.03 13.02 -11.68
C ALA A 179 17.09 11.95 -11.29
N PRO A 180 18.40 12.21 -11.51
CA PRO A 180 19.45 11.29 -11.09
C PRO A 180 19.37 11.00 -9.59
N GLY A 181 18.96 9.79 -9.20
CA GLY A 181 18.85 9.35 -7.80
C GLY A 181 17.44 8.97 -7.34
N GLU A 182 16.40 9.30 -8.11
CA GLU A 182 15.02 8.84 -7.84
C GLU A 182 14.76 7.53 -8.59
N LEU A 183 14.30 6.50 -7.88
CA LEU A 183 13.98 5.21 -8.48
C LEU A 183 12.63 5.31 -9.19
N PRO A 184 12.52 5.06 -10.51
CA PRO A 184 11.24 5.10 -11.20
C PRO A 184 10.31 3.99 -10.69
N GLY A 185 9.01 4.29 -10.59
CA GLY A 185 7.99 3.33 -10.19
C GLY A 185 6.90 3.92 -9.29
N LYS A 186 5.97 3.04 -8.89
CA LYS A 186 4.77 3.38 -8.11
C LYS A 186 5.04 4.26 -6.89
N GLY A 187 6.09 3.97 -6.12
CA GLY A 187 6.43 4.75 -4.92
C GLY A 187 6.75 6.21 -5.23
N SER A 188 7.58 6.47 -6.24
CA SER A 188 7.97 7.82 -6.66
C SER A 188 6.80 8.58 -7.27
N ASN A 189 5.95 7.90 -8.06
CA ASN A 189 4.71 8.47 -8.57
C ASN A 189 3.76 8.89 -7.44
N ILE A 190 3.52 8.04 -6.43
CA ILE A 190 2.70 8.37 -5.25
C ILE A 190 3.30 9.56 -4.49
N ALA A 191 4.62 9.59 -4.28
CA ALA A 191 5.28 10.67 -3.55
C ALA A 191 5.13 12.02 -4.28
N TYR A 192 5.30 12.03 -5.60
CA TYR A 192 5.06 13.21 -6.43
C TYR A 192 3.59 13.64 -6.38
N ALA A 193 2.66 12.70 -6.54
CA ALA A 193 1.22 12.94 -6.48
C ALA A 193 0.79 13.52 -5.11
N ALA A 194 1.35 13.01 -4.02
CA ALA A 194 1.09 13.53 -2.68
C ALA A 194 1.61 14.96 -2.49
N LYS A 195 2.78 15.29 -3.06
CA LYS A 195 3.32 16.65 -3.06
C LYS A 195 2.43 17.61 -3.86
N GLU A 196 2.01 17.20 -5.06
CA GLU A 196 1.10 17.99 -5.89
C GLU A 196 -0.26 18.20 -5.20
N ALA A 197 -0.81 17.17 -4.56
CA ALA A 197 -2.06 17.27 -3.82
C ALA A 197 -1.94 18.19 -2.60
N LYS A 198 -0.81 18.17 -1.90
CA LYS A 198 -0.53 19.12 -0.82
C LYS A 198 -0.63 20.56 -1.34
N GLU A 199 0.05 20.89 -2.43
CA GLU A 199 0.08 22.26 -2.96
C GLU A 199 -1.26 22.69 -3.58
N ARG A 200 -1.87 21.81 -4.40
CA ARG A 200 -3.05 22.14 -5.22
C ARG A 200 -4.38 21.96 -4.51
N ILE A 201 -4.45 21.09 -3.50
CA ILE A 201 -5.67 20.81 -2.74
C ILE A 201 -5.55 21.39 -1.33
N LEU A 202 -4.56 20.95 -0.54
CA LEU A 202 -4.51 21.28 0.88
C LEU A 202 -4.13 22.74 1.12
N ASP A 203 -3.03 23.21 0.52
CA ASP A 203 -2.52 24.57 0.70
C ASP A 203 -3.44 25.58 0.03
N ALA A 204 -3.88 25.30 -1.20
CA ALA A 204 -4.77 26.17 -1.96
C ALA A 204 -6.14 26.38 -1.27
N LYS A 205 -6.68 25.37 -0.58
CA LYS A 205 -7.98 25.42 0.11
C LYS A 205 -7.87 25.65 1.62
N GLY A 206 -6.64 25.74 2.17
CA GLY A 206 -6.40 25.90 3.60
C GLY A 206 -6.85 24.71 4.45
N ILE A 207 -6.78 23.49 3.92
CA ILE A 207 -7.16 22.27 4.63
C ILE A 207 -6.02 21.84 5.56
N SER A 208 -6.34 21.53 6.81
CA SER A 208 -5.35 21.10 7.80
C SER A 208 -4.76 19.73 7.47
N TYR A 209 -3.43 19.63 7.50
CA TYR A 209 -2.73 18.36 7.32
C TYR A 209 -3.05 17.37 8.45
N GLU A 210 -3.24 17.85 9.68
CA GLU A 210 -3.61 17.02 10.84
C GLU A 210 -5.02 16.43 10.74
N LYS A 211 -5.81 16.91 9.78
CA LYS A 211 -7.17 16.43 9.49
C LYS A 211 -7.25 15.75 8.13
N THR A 212 -6.11 15.41 7.52
CA THR A 212 -6.06 14.74 6.22
C THR A 212 -5.53 13.32 6.37
N LEU A 213 -6.33 12.34 5.96
CA LEU A 213 -5.95 10.92 5.87
C LEU A 213 -5.57 10.58 4.43
N VAL A 214 -4.34 10.14 4.20
CA VAL A 214 -3.85 9.79 2.87
C VAL A 214 -3.96 8.28 2.65
N SER A 215 -4.68 7.89 1.60
CA SER A 215 -4.81 6.50 1.16
C SER A 215 -4.20 6.33 -0.22
N ALA A 216 -3.09 5.58 -0.32
CA ALA A 216 -2.52 5.19 -1.61
C ALA A 216 -3.10 3.83 -2.01
N PHE A 217 -4.06 3.84 -2.95
CA PHE A 217 -4.76 2.65 -3.40
C PHE A 217 -4.16 2.08 -4.65
N ASP A 218 -4.17 0.76 -4.76
CA ASP A 218 -3.96 0.10 -6.05
C ASP A 218 -5.15 0.43 -6.93
N VAL A 219 -4.93 0.51 -8.23
CA VAL A 219 -5.92 1.01 -9.19
C VAL A 219 -7.19 0.13 -9.28
N ASP A 220 -7.08 -1.13 -8.87
CA ASP A 220 -8.12 -2.15 -8.76
C ASP A 220 -8.74 -2.25 -7.34
N THR A 221 -8.43 -1.29 -6.46
CA THR A 221 -8.98 -1.27 -5.10
C THR A 221 -10.45 -0.81 -5.09
N VAL A 222 -11.36 -1.77 -4.97
CA VAL A 222 -12.79 -1.54 -4.71
C VAL A 222 -13.05 -1.60 -3.21
N ILE A 223 -13.38 -0.46 -2.61
CA ILE A 223 -13.63 -0.36 -1.17
C ILE A 223 -15.00 -0.92 -0.75
N TYR A 224 -15.09 -1.38 0.50
CA TYR A 224 -16.36 -1.61 1.18
C TYR A 224 -17.08 -0.26 1.46
N PRO A 225 -18.42 -0.17 1.39
CA PRO A 225 -19.13 1.12 1.51
C PRO A 225 -18.83 1.95 2.76
N ASP A 226 -18.55 1.33 3.91
CA ASP A 226 -18.20 2.04 5.15
C ASP A 226 -16.69 2.11 5.42
N TYR A 227 -15.84 1.84 4.42
CA TYR A 227 -14.38 1.87 4.57
C TYR A 227 -13.88 3.18 5.20
N PHE A 228 -14.28 4.33 4.65
CA PHE A 228 -13.85 5.63 5.15
C PHE A 228 -14.44 5.97 6.52
N ALA A 229 -15.66 5.53 6.81
CA ALA A 229 -16.25 5.74 8.12
C ALA A 229 -15.51 4.95 9.21
N CYS A 230 -15.16 3.70 8.90
CA CYS A 230 -14.32 2.84 9.73
C CYS A 230 -12.93 3.46 9.96
N LEU A 231 -12.25 3.87 8.88
CA LEU A 231 -10.93 4.49 8.96
C LEU A 231 -10.95 5.78 9.79
N THR A 232 -11.94 6.65 9.57
CA THR A 232 -12.11 7.88 10.35
C THR A 232 -12.39 7.59 11.81
N TRP A 233 -13.20 6.57 12.12
CA TRP A 233 -13.44 6.19 13.52
C TRP A 233 -12.13 5.78 14.20
N TYR A 234 -11.37 4.87 13.59
CA TYR A 234 -10.07 4.44 14.14
C TYR A 234 -9.10 5.61 14.30
N PHE A 235 -9.01 6.49 13.30
CA PHE A 235 -8.18 7.69 13.38
C PHE A 235 -8.57 8.61 14.55
N LEU A 236 -9.87 8.85 14.76
CA LEU A 236 -10.35 9.75 15.81
C LEU A 236 -10.29 9.14 17.22
N THR A 237 -10.20 7.81 17.33
CA THR A 237 -10.13 7.09 18.61
C THR A 237 -8.73 6.61 18.97
N GLU A 238 -7.75 6.81 18.09
CA GLU A 238 -6.35 6.45 18.34
C GLU A 238 -5.65 7.57 19.14
N ASP A 239 -4.94 7.21 20.20
CA ASP A 239 -4.31 8.19 21.11
C ASP A 239 -3.21 9.01 20.41
N ASP A 240 -2.44 8.37 19.52
CA ASP A 240 -1.37 9.00 18.73
C ASP A 240 -1.61 8.86 17.22
N ALA A 241 -2.79 9.30 16.79
CA ALA A 241 -3.30 9.10 15.43
C ALA A 241 -2.39 9.69 14.33
N LEU A 242 -1.66 10.76 14.59
CA LEU A 242 -0.76 11.42 13.62
C LEU A 242 0.53 10.64 13.35
N HIS A 243 0.89 9.71 14.23
CA HIS A 243 2.03 8.80 14.06
C HIS A 243 1.59 7.35 13.78
N ALA A 244 0.29 7.13 13.57
CA ALA A 244 -0.28 5.84 13.23
C ALA A 244 -0.32 5.60 11.72
N SER A 245 -0.21 4.33 11.31
CA SER A 245 -0.48 3.89 9.94
C SER A 245 -1.59 2.85 9.97
N PHE A 246 -2.59 3.05 9.12
CA PHE A 246 -3.75 2.17 9.03
C PHE A 246 -3.61 1.27 7.79
N GLN A 247 -3.57 -0.04 8.00
CA GLN A 247 -3.48 -1.01 6.92
C GLN A 247 -4.80 -1.76 6.75
N PRO A 248 -5.42 -1.73 5.56
CA PRO A 248 -6.59 -2.55 5.29
C PRO A 248 -6.25 -4.04 5.30
N VAL A 249 -7.25 -4.89 5.52
CA VAL A 249 -7.10 -6.34 5.38
C VAL A 249 -7.01 -6.66 3.88
N PRO A 250 -5.91 -7.25 3.39
CA PRO A 250 -5.78 -7.58 1.97
C PRO A 250 -6.73 -8.73 1.62
N LEU A 251 -7.76 -8.42 0.84
CA LEU A 251 -8.69 -9.41 0.27
C LEU A 251 -8.51 -9.41 -1.24
N TYR A 252 -7.95 -10.48 -1.78
CA TYR A 252 -7.71 -10.65 -3.22
C TYR A 252 -8.97 -11.12 -3.97
N ASN A 253 -10.10 -10.48 -3.68
CA ASN A 253 -11.39 -10.86 -4.27
C ASN A 253 -11.62 -10.20 -5.64
N ASN A 254 -10.86 -9.13 -5.95
CA ASN A 254 -11.01 -8.33 -7.17
C ASN A 254 -9.83 -8.51 -8.14
N ASN A 255 -8.89 -9.42 -7.84
CA ASN A 255 -7.87 -9.81 -8.80
C ASN A 255 -8.53 -10.71 -9.85
N ILE A 256 -8.93 -10.11 -10.98
CA ILE A 256 -9.37 -10.83 -12.19
C ILE A 256 -8.16 -11.42 -12.91
#